data_AF-A0A7J8N951-F1
#
_entry.id   AF-A0A7J8N951-F1
#
_cell.length_a   1.000
_cell.length_b   1.000
_cell.length_c   1.000
_cell.angle_alpha   90.00
_cell.angle_beta   90.00
_cell.angle_gamma   90.00
#
_symmetry.space_group_name_H-M   'P 1'
#
loop_
_entity.id
_entity.type
_entity.pdbx_description
1 polymer ?
#
loop_
_entity_poly.entity_id
_entity_poly.type
_entity_poly.pdbx_seq_one_letter_code
_entity_poly.pdbx_strand_id
1 'polypeptide(L)' 'ELGFQDICVEGDTLKVVKKLNDEHNDRSEIANIIKEIKNRYSRFRNISFRKTFGSANGPAHRRAFYGQQYDSPIY' A
#
# COMPACT_ATOMS: atom_id res chain seq x y z
N GLU A 1 -6.83 -18.03 -0.40
CA GLU A 1 -5.68 -17.21 -0.85
C GLU A 1 -5.53 -17.34 -2.36
N LEU A 2 -5.02 -16.30 -3.04
CA LEU A 2 -4.87 -16.29 -4.50
C LEU A 2 -3.55 -16.94 -4.99
N GLY A 3 -2.72 -17.47 -4.07
CA GLY A 3 -1.51 -18.24 -4.41
C GLY A 3 -0.31 -17.42 -4.90
N PHE A 4 -0.38 -16.10 -4.89
CA PHE A 4 0.74 -15.24 -5.32
C PHE A 4 1.93 -15.36 -4.36
N GLN A 5 3.12 -15.59 -4.93
CA GLN A 5 4.38 -15.63 -4.19
C GLN A 5 5.21 -14.36 -4.37
N ASP A 6 5.04 -13.68 -5.50
CA ASP A 6 5.77 -12.48 -5.88
C ASP A 6 4.78 -11.34 -6.14
N ILE A 7 4.96 -10.21 -5.48
CA ILE A 7 4.06 -9.05 -5.63
C ILE A 7 4.82 -7.75 -5.85
N CYS A 8 4.26 -6.91 -6.72
CA CYS A 8 4.68 -5.53 -6.91
C CYS A 8 3.52 -4.62 -6.53
N VAL A 9 3.72 -3.79 -5.50
CA VAL A 9 2.73 -2.84 -5.02
C VAL A 9 3.07 -1.48 -5.59
N GLU A 10 2.16 -0.93 -6.37
CA GLU A 10 2.32 0.37 -7.02
C GLU A 10 1.41 1.40 -6.35
N GLY A 11 1.95 2.57 -6.01
CA GLY A 11 1.18 3.70 -5.50
C GLY A 11 1.70 5.06 -5.97
N ASP A 12 0.86 6.07 -5.93
CA ASP A 12 1.19 7.45 -6.36
C ASP A 12 1.79 8.32 -5.25
N THR A 13 1.59 7.93 -4.00
CA THR A 13 2.03 8.69 -2.84
C THR A 13 3.49 8.35 -2.49
N LEU A 14 4.42 9.18 -2.99
CA LEU A 14 5.87 9.00 -2.80
C LEU A 14 6.27 8.80 -1.33
N LYS A 15 5.67 9.57 -0.41
CA LYS A 15 5.97 9.50 1.02
C LYS A 15 5.69 8.11 1.60
N VAL A 16 4.56 7.51 1.22
CA VAL A 16 4.15 6.17 1.67
C VAL A 16 5.06 5.10 1.06
N VAL A 17 5.33 5.17 -0.25
CA VAL A 17 6.25 4.24 -0.91
C VAL A 17 7.65 4.29 -0.29
N LYS A 18 8.16 5.49 0.03
CA LYS A 18 9.45 5.64 0.72
C LYS A 18 9.43 4.99 2.10
N LYS A 19 8.37 5.20 2.90
CA LYS A 19 8.23 4.60 4.23
C LYS A 19 8.15 3.07 4.21
N LEU A 20 7.53 2.50 3.18
CA LEU A 20 7.45 1.05 3.00
C LEU A 20 8.82 0.45 2.64
N ASN A 21 9.61 1.16 1.85
CA ASN A 21 10.98 0.76 1.47
C ASN A 21 12.05 1.09 2.53
N ASP A 22 11.74 1.95 3.51
CA ASP A 22 12.68 2.29 4.59
C ASP A 22 12.74 1.16 5.62
N GLU A 23 13.92 0.71 6.00
CA GLU A 23 14.11 -0.33 7.02
C GLU A 23 13.96 0.22 8.45
N HIS A 24 14.04 1.54 8.63
CA HIS A 24 13.92 2.17 9.94
C HIS A 24 12.46 2.21 10.42
N ASN A 25 12.31 2.36 11.75
CA ASN A 25 11.00 2.54 12.37
C ASN A 25 10.37 3.87 11.93
N ASP A 26 9.20 3.79 11.32
CA ASP A 26 8.39 4.96 11.00
C ASP A 26 7.89 5.64 12.30
N ARG A 27 8.08 6.96 12.40
CA ARG A 27 7.63 7.80 13.51
C ARG A 27 6.47 8.75 13.15
N SER A 28 5.90 8.60 11.97
CA SER A 28 4.74 9.37 11.53
C SER A 28 3.43 8.84 12.10
N GLU A 29 2.36 9.62 12.00
CA GLU A 29 1.02 9.25 12.46
C GLU A 29 0.48 7.97 11.82
N ILE A 30 0.98 7.63 10.62
CA ILE A 30 0.61 6.41 9.89
C ILE A 30 1.52 5.20 10.19
N ALA A 31 2.43 5.31 11.16
CA ALA A 31 3.41 4.25 11.47
C ALA A 31 2.75 2.89 11.76
N ASN A 32 1.60 2.90 12.44
CA ASN A 32 0.83 1.68 12.71
C ASN A 32 0.37 1.00 11.41
N ILE A 33 -0.12 1.80 10.44
CA ILE A 33 -0.54 1.31 9.13
C ILE A 33 0.66 0.75 8.36
N ILE A 34 1.78 1.47 8.34
CA ILE A 34 3.01 1.00 7.69
C ILE A 34 3.45 -0.34 8.28
N LYS A 35 3.52 -0.46 9.62
CA LYS A 35 3.88 -1.69 10.31
C LYS A 35 2.92 -2.84 10.01
N GLU A 36 1.63 -2.58 9.95
CA GLU A 36 0.64 -3.59 9.61
C GLU A 36 0.84 -4.11 8.18
N ILE A 37 1.07 -3.21 7.22
CA ILE A 37 1.40 -3.59 5.84
C ILE A 37 2.67 -4.46 5.87
N LYS A 38 3.73 -4.04 6.60
CA LYS A 38 4.97 -4.82 6.79
C LYS A 38 4.77 -6.24 7.28
N ASN A 39 3.93 -6.39 8.30
CA ASN A 39 3.64 -7.70 8.86
C ASN A 39 2.89 -8.59 7.87
N ARG A 40 1.97 -8.03 7.08
CA ARG A 40 1.17 -8.80 6.10
C ARG A 40 2.02 -9.36 4.96
N TYR A 41 3.04 -8.64 4.51
CA TYR A 41 3.83 -9.07 3.35
C TYR A 41 5.02 -9.97 3.66
N SER A 42 5.33 -10.24 4.93
CA SER A 42 6.28 -11.30 5.32
C SER A 42 5.92 -12.69 4.77
N ARG A 43 4.68 -12.86 4.28
CA ARG A 43 4.15 -14.08 3.65
C ARG A 43 4.54 -14.24 2.17
N PHE A 44 5.00 -13.18 1.51
CA PHE A 44 5.42 -13.25 0.11
C PHE A 44 6.92 -13.53 0.02
N ARG A 45 7.32 -14.28 -1.00
CA ARG A 45 8.73 -14.57 -1.27
C ARG A 45 9.46 -13.33 -1.74
N ASN A 46 8.85 -12.57 -2.66
CA ASN A 46 9.38 -11.30 -3.11
C ASN A 46 8.29 -10.23 -3.07
N ILE A 47 8.64 -9.06 -2.54
CA ILE A 47 7.80 -7.87 -2.58
C ILE A 47 8.62 -6.67 -3.04
N SER A 48 8.02 -5.81 -3.86
CA SER A 48 8.58 -4.50 -4.17
C SER A 48 7.52 -3.41 -4.11
N PHE A 49 7.93 -2.23 -3.66
CA PHE A 49 7.07 -1.03 -3.63
C PHE A 49 7.58 -0.01 -4.63
N ARG A 50 6.73 0.35 -5.59
CA ARG A 50 7.09 1.27 -6.66
C ARG A 50 6.18 2.48 -6.67
N LYS A 51 6.80 3.63 -6.95
CA LYS A 51 6.03 4.83 -7.25
C LYS A 51 5.54 4.75 -8.70
N THR A 52 4.25 4.96 -8.88
CA THR A 52 3.58 5.14 -10.17
C THR A 52 2.99 6.56 -10.21
N PHE A 53 2.78 7.13 -11.41
CA PHE A 53 2.16 8.44 -11.55
C PHE A 53 0.68 8.29 -11.96
N GLY A 54 -0.14 9.25 -11.56
CA GLY A 54 -1.60 9.11 -11.38
C GLY A 54 -2.41 8.52 -12.53
N SER A 55 -1.96 8.62 -13.79
CA SER A 55 -2.66 7.96 -14.91
C SER A 55 -2.60 6.43 -14.84
N ALA A 56 -1.50 5.86 -14.33
CA ALA A 56 -1.34 4.42 -14.15
C ALA A 56 -2.01 3.89 -12.87
N ASN A 57 -2.27 4.77 -11.88
CA ASN A 57 -3.00 4.43 -10.65
C ASN A 57 -4.52 4.71 -10.73
N GLY A 58 -5.04 4.99 -11.93
CA GLY A 58 -6.43 5.38 -12.15
C GLY A 58 -7.49 4.44 -11.55
N PRO A 59 -7.35 3.10 -11.66
CA PRO A 59 -8.28 2.18 -11.01
C PRO A 59 -8.32 2.32 -9.48
N ALA A 60 -7.16 2.46 -8.82
CA ALA A 60 -7.10 2.63 -7.37
C ALA A 60 -7.66 3.99 -6.95
N HIS A 61 -7.36 5.05 -7.69
CA HIS A 61 -7.91 6.38 -7.44
C HIS A 61 -9.45 6.38 -7.49
N ARG A 62 -10.03 5.75 -8.53
CA ARG A 62 -11.50 5.61 -8.62
C ARG A 62 -12.07 4.82 -7.45
N ARG A 63 -11.45 3.71 -7.05
CA ARG A 63 -11.90 2.94 -5.88
C ARG A 63 -11.83 3.75 -4.59
N ALA A 64 -10.76 4.52 -4.39
CA ALA A 64 -10.63 5.40 -3.22
C ALA A 64 -11.74 6.48 -3.21
N PHE A 65 -12.02 7.09 -4.37
CA PHE A 65 -13.10 8.07 -4.51
C PHE A 65 -14.48 7.47 -4.20
N TYR A 66 -14.79 6.29 -4.72
CA TYR A 66 -16.04 5.60 -4.40
C TYR A 66 -16.14 5.23 -2.91
N GLY A 67 -15.03 4.82 -2.29
CA GLY A 67 -14.98 4.45 -0.88
C GLY A 67 -15.28 5.62 0.08
N GLN A 68 -14.98 6.86 -0.31
CA GLN A 68 -15.29 8.05 0.49
C GLN A 68 -16.79 8.25 0.76
N GLN A 69 -17.66 7.59 -0.01
CA GLN A 69 -19.11 7.68 0.14
C GLN A 69 -19.65 6.82 1.28
N TYR A 70 -18.79 6.05 1.95
CA TYR A 70 -19.17 5.13 3.02
C TYR A 70 -18.43 5.50 4.32
N ASP A 71 -19.19 5.63 5.43
CA ASP A 71 -18.65 5.96 6.75
C ASP A 71 -17.79 4.85 7.36
N SER A 72 -17.80 3.66 6.78
CA SER A 72 -17.03 2.51 7.25
C SER A 72 -16.50 1.70 6.07
N PRO A 73 -15.28 1.12 6.19
CA PRO A 73 -14.74 0.25 5.17
C PRO A 73 -15.63 -0.98 4.99
N ILE A 74 -16.06 -1.23 3.76
CA ILE A 74 -16.83 -2.41 3.39
C ILE A 74 -15.82 -3.48 2.95
N TYR A 75 -15.65 -4.52 3.78
CA TYR A 75 -14.72 -5.63 3.55
C TYR A 75 -15.34 -6.77 2.74
#